data_AF-A0A8T1V4V2-F1
#
_entry.id   AF-A0A8T1V4V2-F1
#
_cell.length_a   1.000
_cell.length_b   1.000
_cell.length_c   1.000
_cell.angle_alpha   90.00
_cell.angle_beta   90.00
_cell.angle_gamma   90.00
#
_symmetry.space_group_name_H-M   'P 1'
#
loop_
_entity.id
_entity.type
_entity.pdbx_description
1 polymer ?
#
loop_
_entity_poly.entity_id
_entity_poly.type
_entity_poly.pdbx_seq_one_letter_code
_entity_poly.pdbx_strand_id
1 'polypeptide(L)'
;MALNVTDGNLRGVEALLENWRVFSLSFDNVHVELEHLHKAAEGSLIATTTTSVTISENTLQRLFPHLNSDGKGGVEGGEWSDLAKKLLGQCLVMRGSVRFDWDGTMERVVDMFSQLDMLSPMLRVLGSLEDVSFVFEKALISPDGRLNLHVEGGFRSNIRSR
;
A
#
# COMPACT_ATOMS: atom_id res chain seq x y z
N MET A 1 -13.66 6.36 14.23
CA MET A 1 -13.14 7.37 13.30
C MET A 1 -14.27 8.29 12.87
N ALA A 2 -13.98 9.54 12.50
CA ALA A 2 -14.95 10.42 11.87
C ALA A 2 -15.30 9.93 10.46
N LEU A 3 -16.50 10.24 9.95
CA LEU A 3 -16.94 9.76 8.63
C LEU A 3 -16.08 10.31 7.48
N ASN A 4 -15.52 11.50 7.66
CA ASN A 4 -14.67 12.22 6.71
C ASN A 4 -13.18 12.12 7.03
N VAL A 5 -12.77 11.13 7.85
CA VAL A 5 -11.38 10.88 8.24
C VAL A 5 -10.46 10.78 7.01
N THR A 6 -9.25 11.32 7.12
CA THR A 6 -8.26 11.29 6.05
C THR A 6 -7.08 10.37 6.37
N ASP A 7 -6.43 9.83 5.33
CA ASP A 7 -5.09 9.23 5.41
C ASP A 7 -4.27 9.70 4.21
N GLY A 8 -3.48 10.76 4.39
CA GLY A 8 -2.81 11.46 3.31
C GLY A 8 -3.81 11.97 2.26
N ASN A 9 -3.86 11.31 1.10
CA ASN A 9 -4.76 11.67 -0.01
C ASN A 9 -6.11 10.93 0.04
N LEU A 10 -6.25 9.90 0.90
CA LEU A 10 -7.50 9.15 1.04
C LEU A 10 -8.46 9.89 1.97
N ARG A 11 -9.76 9.82 1.66
CA ARG A 11 -10.80 10.47 2.47
C ARG A 11 -12.02 9.59 2.64
N GLY A 12 -12.46 9.50 3.88
CA GLY A 12 -13.63 8.73 4.32
C GLY A 12 -13.26 7.32 4.74
N VAL A 13 -13.99 6.80 5.73
CA VAL A 13 -13.75 5.46 6.31
C VAL A 13 -13.73 4.38 5.23
N GLU A 14 -14.61 4.50 4.23
CA GLU A 14 -14.78 3.48 3.19
C GLU A 14 -13.59 3.44 2.24
N ALA A 15 -13.00 4.58 1.93
CA ALA A 15 -11.78 4.65 1.12
C ALA A 15 -10.58 4.05 1.87
N LEU A 16 -10.47 4.28 3.19
CA LEU A 16 -9.42 3.70 4.02
C LEU A 16 -9.57 2.18 4.14
N LEU A 17 -10.79 1.69 4.36
CA LEU A 17 -11.06 0.25 4.42
C LEU A 17 -10.81 -0.44 3.09
N GLU A 18 -11.19 0.19 1.97
CA GLU A 18 -10.90 -0.35 0.64
C GLU A 18 -9.40 -0.37 0.35
N ASN A 19 -8.66 0.67 0.73
CA ASN A 19 -7.21 0.69 0.60
C ASN A 19 -6.55 -0.45 1.39
N TRP A 20 -7.01 -0.70 2.62
CA TRP A 20 -6.55 -1.86 3.40
C TRP A 20 -6.95 -3.17 2.71
N ARG A 21 -8.19 -3.31 2.24
CA ARG A 21 -8.63 -4.51 1.53
C ARG A 21 -7.76 -4.81 0.31
N VAL A 22 -7.43 -3.80 -0.50
CA VAL A 22 -6.53 -3.96 -1.63
C VAL A 22 -5.14 -4.39 -1.17
N PHE A 23 -4.58 -3.71 -0.16
CA PHE A 23 -3.24 -4.02 0.34
C PHE A 23 -3.16 -5.47 0.82
N SER A 24 -4.11 -5.91 1.66
CA SER A 24 -4.13 -7.27 2.22
C SER A 24 -4.40 -8.34 1.16
N LEU A 25 -5.13 -8.03 0.09
CA LEU A 25 -5.34 -8.94 -1.04
C LEU A 25 -4.19 -8.94 -2.04
N SER A 26 -3.28 -7.96 -1.98
CA SER A 26 -2.15 -7.86 -2.91
C SER A 26 -0.92 -8.62 -2.40
N PHE A 27 -0.77 -8.76 -1.09
CA PHE A 27 0.36 -9.40 -0.46
C PHE A 27 -0.04 -10.68 0.27
N ASP A 28 0.85 -11.66 0.28
CA ASP A 28 0.67 -12.88 1.08
C ASP A 28 1.29 -12.67 2.47
N ASN A 29 0.80 -13.41 3.47
CA ASN A 29 1.36 -13.44 4.83
C ASN A 29 1.54 -12.05 5.47
N VAL A 30 0.58 -11.15 5.26
CA VAL A 30 0.62 -9.81 5.86
C VAL A 30 0.56 -9.91 7.38
N HIS A 31 1.60 -9.42 8.05
CA HIS A 31 1.65 -9.29 9.49
C HIS A 31 2.05 -7.86 9.87
N VAL A 32 1.33 -7.28 10.82
CA VAL A 32 1.58 -5.91 11.31
C VAL A 32 1.74 -5.97 12.81
N GLU A 33 2.92 -5.60 13.29
CA GLU A 33 3.26 -5.52 14.70
C GLU A 33 3.37 -4.06 15.14
N LEU A 34 2.73 -3.74 16.27
CA LEU A 34 2.92 -2.45 16.93
C LEU A 34 4.17 -2.52 17.80
N GLU A 35 5.21 -1.76 17.44
CA GLU A 35 6.45 -1.71 18.23
C GLU A 35 6.32 -0.73 19.40
N HIS A 36 5.78 0.45 19.13
CA HIS A 36 5.67 1.51 20.12
C HIS A 36 4.49 2.41 19.83
N LEU A 37 3.90 2.93 20.90
CA LEU A 37 2.79 3.85 20.86
C LEU A 37 3.06 4.97 21.85
N HIS A 38 3.10 6.22 21.37
CA HIS A 38 3.30 7.37 22.23
C HIS A 38 2.45 8.55 21.81
N LYS A 39 2.15 9.40 22.80
CA LYS A 39 1.51 10.70 22.57
C LYS A 39 2.55 11.66 22.00
N ALA A 40 2.27 12.24 20.84
CA ALA A 40 3.17 13.19 20.20
C ALA A 40 2.87 14.64 20.63
N ALA A 41 1.59 15.00 20.60
CA ALA A 41 1.07 16.30 21.04
C ALA A 41 -0.30 16.11 21.70
N GLU A 42 -0.89 17.19 22.19
CA GLU A 42 -2.29 17.15 22.62
C GLU A 42 -3.20 16.78 21.43
N GLY A 43 -4.00 15.73 21.59
CA GLY A 43 -4.82 15.19 20.50
C GLY A 43 -4.07 14.41 19.42
N SER A 44 -2.77 14.09 19.58
CA SER A 44 -2.01 13.34 18.56
C SER A 44 -1.25 12.13 19.13
N LEU A 45 -1.33 11.00 18.43
CA LEU A 45 -0.71 9.73 18.78
C LEU A 45 0.14 9.23 17.60
N ILE A 46 1.35 8.76 17.88
CA ILE A 46 2.20 8.11 16.88
C ILE A 46 2.39 6.64 17.27
N ALA A 47 2.02 5.78 16.35
CA ALA A 47 2.32 4.35 16.36
C ALA A 47 3.52 4.09 15.44
N THR A 48 4.55 3.39 15.92
CA THR A 48 5.58 2.82 15.05
C THR A 48 5.30 1.33 14.89
N THR A 49 5.39 0.85 13.65
CA THR A 49 5.03 -0.52 13.31
C THR A 49 6.16 -1.22 12.57
N THR A 50 6.17 -2.53 12.66
CA THR A 50 6.90 -3.39 11.72
C THR A 50 5.87 -4.21 10.96
N THR A 51 5.92 -4.14 9.64
CA THR A 51 5.02 -4.87 8.74
C THR A 51 5.84 -5.86 7.93
N SER A 52 5.47 -7.13 7.96
CA SER A 52 6.05 -8.15 7.08
C SER A 52 5.05 -8.62 6.04
N VAL A 53 5.50 -8.80 4.80
CA VAL A 53 4.71 -9.33 3.69
C VAL A 53 5.54 -10.27 2.83
N THR A 54 4.91 -11.22 2.15
CA THR A 54 5.54 -12.03 1.12
C THR A 54 5.11 -11.55 -0.26
N ILE A 55 6.07 -11.34 -1.17
CA ILE A 55 5.79 -11.03 -2.58
C ILE A 55 5.39 -12.34 -3.29
N SER A 56 4.12 -12.47 -3.64
CA SER A 56 3.59 -13.60 -4.41
C SER A 56 3.44 -13.25 -5.90
N GLU A 57 3.06 -14.23 -6.73
CA GLU A 57 2.71 -13.95 -8.14
C GLU A 57 1.55 -12.95 -8.23
N ASN A 58 0.58 -13.05 -7.30
CA ASN A 58 -0.53 -12.12 -7.19
C ASN A 58 -0.05 -10.71 -6.82
N THR A 59 0.99 -10.57 -6.00
CA THR A 59 1.64 -9.28 -5.73
C THR A 59 2.23 -8.68 -7.01
N LEU A 60 2.99 -9.47 -7.76
CA LEU A 60 3.60 -9.00 -9.02
C LEU A 60 2.53 -8.61 -10.04
N GLN A 61 1.47 -9.41 -10.19
CA GLN A 61 0.32 -9.14 -11.05
C GLN A 61 -0.38 -7.82 -10.70
N ARG A 62 -0.66 -7.59 -9.42
CA ARG A 62 -1.45 -6.44 -8.97
C ARG A 62 -0.65 -5.17 -8.85
N LEU A 63 0.59 -5.26 -8.36
CA LEU A 63 1.37 -4.07 -7.97
C LEU A 63 2.52 -3.76 -8.93
N PHE A 64 3.04 -4.77 -9.64
CA PHE A 64 4.16 -4.62 -10.55
C PHE A 64 3.89 -5.25 -11.94
N PRO A 65 2.71 -5.03 -12.56
CA PRO A 65 2.33 -5.72 -13.80
C PRO A 65 3.28 -5.43 -14.97
N HIS A 66 3.95 -4.28 -14.94
CA HIS A 66 4.92 -3.85 -15.95
C HIS A 66 6.22 -4.66 -15.94
N LEU A 67 6.48 -5.45 -14.89
CA LEU A 67 7.65 -6.34 -14.85
C LEU A 67 7.45 -7.65 -15.64
N ASN A 68 6.24 -7.89 -16.16
CA ASN A 68 6.00 -8.93 -17.16
C ASN A 68 6.16 -8.32 -18.56
N SER A 69 6.67 -9.12 -19.51
CA SER A 69 6.83 -8.73 -20.91
C SER A 69 5.52 -8.29 -21.60
N ASP A 70 4.36 -8.78 -21.14
CA ASP A 70 3.05 -8.36 -21.65
C ASP A 70 2.60 -6.99 -21.10
N GLY A 71 3.25 -6.51 -20.04
CA GLY A 71 2.88 -5.30 -19.30
C GLY A 71 1.51 -5.39 -18.59
N LYS A 72 0.91 -6.59 -18.55
CA LYS A 72 -0.39 -6.92 -17.95
C LYS A 72 -0.26 -7.95 -16.82
N GLY A 73 0.93 -8.07 -16.25
CA GLY A 73 1.21 -8.97 -15.13
C GLY A 73 1.14 -10.45 -15.49
N GLY A 74 1.25 -10.81 -16.76
CA GLY A 74 1.13 -12.20 -17.20
C GLY A 74 -0.31 -12.69 -17.39
N VAL A 75 -1.32 -11.81 -17.26
CA VAL A 75 -2.74 -12.16 -17.45
C VAL A 75 -3.01 -12.51 -18.92
N GLU A 76 -2.29 -11.90 -19.86
CA GLU A 76 -2.39 -12.15 -21.29
C GLU A 76 -1.28 -13.08 -21.81
N GLY A 77 -0.50 -13.68 -20.89
CA GLY A 77 0.70 -14.47 -21.16
C GLY A 77 1.99 -13.67 -20.96
N GLY A 78 3.13 -14.19 -21.41
CA GLY A 78 4.41 -13.49 -21.30
C GLY A 78 5.24 -13.87 -20.07
N GLU A 79 6.51 -13.45 -20.11
CA GLU A 79 7.55 -13.85 -19.18
C GLU A 79 7.86 -12.75 -18.16
N TRP A 80 8.07 -13.15 -16.91
CA TRP A 80 8.56 -12.25 -15.87
C TRP A 80 10.02 -11.86 -16.11
N SER A 81 10.31 -10.56 -15.93
CA SER A 81 11.67 -10.04 -15.91
C SER A 81 12.51 -10.65 -14.78
N ASP A 82 13.83 -10.56 -14.89
CA ASP A 82 14.75 -11.06 -13.85
C ASP A 82 14.55 -10.35 -12.50
N LEU A 83 14.14 -9.08 -12.52
CA LEU A 83 13.80 -8.33 -11.31
C LEU A 83 12.54 -8.88 -10.63
N ALA A 84 11.48 -9.16 -11.40
CA ALA A 84 10.30 -9.83 -10.86
C ALA A 84 10.63 -11.22 -10.28
N LYS A 85 11.46 -12.00 -10.97
CA LYS A 85 11.91 -13.32 -10.49
C LYS A 85 12.72 -13.23 -9.19
N LYS A 86 13.55 -12.20 -9.03
CA LYS A 86 14.29 -11.94 -7.77
C LYS A 86 13.34 -11.59 -6.61
N LEU A 87 12.28 -10.83 -6.88
CA LEU A 87 11.30 -10.39 -5.89
C LEU A 87 10.35 -11.51 -5.47
N LEU A 88 9.99 -12.41 -6.39
CA LEU A 88 9.05 -13.50 -6.12
C LEU A 88 9.49 -14.37 -4.94
N GLY A 89 8.58 -14.58 -4.00
CA GLY A 89 8.80 -15.37 -2.78
C GLY A 89 9.56 -14.64 -1.67
N GLN A 90 10.02 -13.40 -1.89
CA GLN A 90 10.75 -12.65 -0.86
C GLN A 90 9.81 -12.18 0.25
N CYS A 91 10.27 -12.33 1.50
CA CYS A 91 9.64 -11.74 2.66
C CYS A 91 10.23 -10.36 2.91
N LEU A 92 9.43 -9.31 2.70
CA LEU A 92 9.82 -7.94 3.00
C LEU A 92 9.41 -7.60 4.42
N VAL A 93 10.38 -7.19 5.24
CA VAL A 93 10.14 -6.61 6.56
C VAL A 93 10.37 -5.11 6.48
N MET A 94 9.31 -4.34 6.73
CA MET A 94 9.23 -2.90 6.50
C MET A 94 8.91 -2.20 7.81
N ARG A 95 9.62 -1.10 8.09
CA ARG A 95 9.29 -0.24 9.23
C ARG A 95 8.26 0.80 8.78
N GLY A 96 7.27 1.05 9.61
CA GLY A 96 6.21 2.00 9.33
C GLY A 96 5.90 2.88 10.51
N SER A 97 5.09 3.90 10.25
CA SER A 97 4.49 4.70 11.30
C SER A 97 3.12 5.18 10.88
N VAL A 98 2.23 5.30 11.85
CA VAL A 98 0.91 5.89 11.67
C VAL A 98 0.73 6.98 12.72
N ARG A 99 0.51 8.22 12.26
CA ARG A 99 0.01 9.29 13.13
C ARG A 99 -1.50 9.27 13.11
N PHE A 100 -2.10 9.46 14.28
CA PHE A 100 -3.53 9.63 14.46
C PHE A 100 -3.76 10.96 15.16
N ASP A 101 -4.61 11.79 14.57
CA ASP A 101 -5.03 13.06 15.15
C ASP A 101 -6.52 13.01 15.53
N TRP A 102 -6.81 13.44 16.75
CA TRP A 102 -8.12 13.40 17.40
C TRP A 102 -8.80 14.75 17.42
N ASP A 103 -10.11 14.74 17.20
CA ASP A 103 -10.97 15.83 17.64
C ASP A 103 -11.24 15.68 19.14
N GLY A 104 -10.73 16.63 19.93
CA GLY A 104 -10.90 16.67 21.38
C GLY A 104 -12.34 16.91 21.86
N THR A 105 -13.24 17.30 20.96
CA THR A 105 -14.66 17.51 21.27
C THR A 105 -15.54 16.30 20.95
N MET A 106 -15.23 15.58 19.87
CA MET A 106 -16.00 14.41 19.42
C MET A 106 -15.35 13.07 19.77
N GLU A 107 -14.15 13.07 20.38
CA GLU A 107 -13.35 11.90 20.77
C GLU A 107 -13.11 10.90 19.63
N ARG A 108 -13.03 11.39 18.39
CA ARG A 108 -12.82 10.59 17.19
C ARG A 108 -11.53 10.97 16.50
N VAL A 109 -10.88 9.98 15.90
CA VAL A 109 -9.82 10.20 14.91
C VAL A 109 -10.39 10.94 13.70
N VAL A 110 -9.83 12.09 13.37
CA VAL A 110 -10.21 12.94 12.24
C VAL A 110 -9.18 12.96 11.12
N ASP A 111 -7.90 12.72 11.44
CA ASP A 111 -6.84 12.63 10.44
C ASP A 111 -5.88 11.51 10.81
N MET A 112 -5.30 10.91 9.78
CA MET A 112 -4.29 9.88 9.87
C MET A 112 -3.19 10.16 8.86
N PHE A 113 -1.99 9.71 9.18
CA PHE A 113 -0.90 9.74 8.23
C PHE A 113 -0.07 8.48 8.37
N SER A 114 -0.26 7.58 7.41
CA SER A 114 0.44 6.30 7.35
C SER A 114 1.63 6.37 6.38
N GLN A 115 2.76 5.77 6.78
CA GLN A 115 3.94 5.58 5.94
C GLN A 115 4.58 4.22 6.21
N LEU A 116 5.19 3.64 5.17
CA LEU A 116 5.84 2.34 5.22
C LEU A 116 7.12 2.33 4.36
N ASP A 117 8.27 1.96 4.92
CA ASP A 117 9.53 1.91 4.18
C ASP A 117 9.65 0.61 3.36
N MET A 118 9.18 0.65 2.11
CA MET A 118 9.40 -0.43 1.14
C MET A 118 10.78 -0.33 0.48
N LEU A 119 11.37 0.86 0.44
CA LEU A 119 12.62 1.11 -0.28
C LEU A 119 13.78 0.32 0.32
N SER A 120 13.93 0.34 1.63
CA SER A 120 15.02 -0.37 2.32
C SER A 120 15.05 -1.89 2.05
N PRO A 121 13.96 -2.66 2.25
CA PRO A 121 13.97 -4.08 1.97
C PRO A 121 14.07 -4.38 0.47
N MET A 122 13.48 -3.56 -0.40
CA MET A 122 13.63 -3.73 -1.86
C MET A 122 15.08 -3.55 -2.31
N LEU A 123 15.80 -2.57 -1.76
CA LEU A 123 17.22 -2.37 -2.03
C LEU A 123 18.07 -3.56 -1.59
N ARG A 124 17.74 -4.18 -0.44
CA ARG A 124 18.44 -5.38 0.03
C ARG A 124 18.24 -6.57 -0.91
N VAL A 125 17.04 -6.74 -1.46
CA VAL A 125 16.73 -7.83 -2.39
C VAL A 125 17.36 -7.62 -3.76
N LEU A 126 17.27 -6.40 -4.31
CA LEU A 126 17.69 -6.12 -5.68
C LEU A 126 19.18 -5.78 -5.79
N GLY A 127 19.77 -5.20 -4.74
CA GLY A 127 21.19 -4.87 -4.65
C GLY A 127 21.61 -3.57 -5.35
N SER A 128 20.68 -2.88 -6.02
CA SER A 128 20.94 -1.62 -6.73
C SER A 128 19.78 -0.64 -6.59
N LEU A 129 20.08 0.64 -6.37
CA LEU A 129 19.07 1.70 -6.35
C LEU A 129 18.48 1.95 -7.74
N GLU A 130 19.24 1.68 -8.81
CA GLU A 130 18.75 1.76 -10.19
C GLU A 130 17.64 0.73 -10.43
N ASP A 131 17.86 -0.52 -10.01
CA ASP A 131 16.86 -1.59 -10.11
C ASP A 131 15.63 -1.29 -9.25
N VAL A 132 15.81 -0.76 -8.03
CA VAL A 132 14.69 -0.32 -7.17
C VAL A 132 13.90 0.79 -7.85
N SER A 133 14.58 1.80 -8.40
CA SER A 133 13.93 2.90 -9.12
C SER A 133 13.12 2.40 -10.31
N PHE A 134 13.69 1.46 -11.08
CA PHE A 134 13.00 0.86 -12.22
C PHE A 134 11.75 0.08 -11.79
N VAL A 135 11.84 -0.75 -10.74
CA VAL A 135 10.70 -1.52 -10.23
C VAL A 135 9.56 -0.61 -9.76
N PHE A 136 9.86 0.56 -9.19
CA PHE A 136 8.82 1.50 -8.73
C PHE A 136 8.33 2.47 -9.81
N GLU A 137 8.98 2.58 -10.97
CA GLU A 137 8.65 3.58 -12.01
C GLU A 137 7.19 3.49 -12.48
N LYS A 138 6.70 2.26 -12.68
CA LYS A 138 5.33 1.97 -13.16
C LYS A 138 4.57 1.06 -12.20
N ALA A 139 4.99 1.05 -10.94
CA ALA A 139 4.32 0.27 -9.90
C ALA A 139 3.01 0.95 -9.48
N LEU A 140 2.03 0.12 -9.11
CA LEU A 140 0.77 0.58 -8.51
C LEU A 140 0.88 0.74 -6.98
N ILE A 141 2.11 0.74 -6.46
CA ILE A 141 2.45 1.05 -5.08
C ILE A 141 3.70 1.93 -5.07
N SER A 142 3.77 2.90 -4.17
CA SER A 142 4.93 3.79 -4.01
C SER A 142 5.96 3.22 -3.03
N PRO A 143 7.20 3.75 -3.03
CA PRO A 143 8.24 3.33 -2.06
C PRO A 143 7.88 3.58 -0.58
N ASP A 144 6.97 4.52 -0.30
CA ASP A 144 6.43 4.79 1.04
C ASP A 144 5.15 3.98 1.36
N GLY A 145 4.81 3.00 0.52
CA GLY A 145 3.75 2.00 0.74
C GLY A 145 2.34 2.46 0.38
N ARG A 146 2.18 3.55 -0.36
CA ARG A 146 0.87 4.05 -0.80
C ARG A 146 0.45 3.39 -2.10
N LEU A 147 -0.78 2.91 -2.14
CA LEU A 147 -1.35 2.33 -3.36
C LEU A 147 -1.74 3.45 -4.34
N ASN A 148 -1.20 3.36 -5.55
CA ASN A 148 -1.45 4.27 -6.67
C ASN A 148 -2.57 3.75 -7.57
N LEU A 149 -3.59 3.11 -7.00
CA LEU A 149 -4.73 2.63 -7.78
C LEU A 149 -5.58 3.81 -8.21
N HIS A 150 -5.51 4.16 -9.49
CA HIS A 150 -6.55 4.98 -10.09
C HIS A 150 -7.87 4.24 -9.98
N VAL A 151 -8.80 4.77 -9.18
CA VAL A 151 -10.21 4.35 -9.20
C VAL A 151 -10.83 4.92 -10.48
N GLU A 152 -10.56 4.31 -11.63
CA GLU A 152 -11.41 4.49 -12.80
C GLU A 152 -12.62 3.58 -12.64
N GLY A 153 -13.79 4.17 -12.34
CA GLY A 153 -15.05 3.45 -12.41
C GLY A 153 -16.12 3.94 -11.45
N GLY A 154 -16.57 5.19 -11.62
CA GLY A 154 -17.84 5.62 -11.04
C GLY A 154 -18.97 4.70 -11.53
N PHE A 155 -19.79 4.24 -10.58
CA PHE A 155 -21.07 3.58 -10.84
C PHE A 155 -21.90 4.45 -11.81
N ARG A 156 -21.97 4.07 -13.09
CA ARG A 156 -23.01 4.56 -13.99
C ARG A 156 -24.28 3.77 -13.70
N SER A 157 -25.12 4.32 -12.81
CA SER A 157 -26.51 3.89 -12.67
C SER A 157 -27.24 4.18 -13.98
N ASN A 158 -27.38 3.17 -14.83
CA ASN A 158 -28.35 3.19 -15.92
C ASN A 158 -29.74 2.88 -15.35
N ILE A 159 -30.43 3.91 -14.84
CA ILE A 159 -31.89 3.86 -14.73
C ILE A 159 -32.43 4.50 -16.01
N ARG A 160 -32.82 3.65 -16.97
CA ARG A 160 -33.75 4.04 -18.03
C ARG A 160 -35.16 3.96 -17.46
N SER A 161 -35.77 5.12 -17.28
CA SER A 161 -37.22 5.25 -17.11
C SER A 161 -37.94 4.84 -18.39
N ARG A 162 -38.88 3.92 -18.28
CA ARG A 162 -40.08 3.87 -19.11
C ARG A 162 -41.28 3.72 -18.19
#